data_AF-A0A444U4U1-F1
#
_entry.id   AF-A0A444U4U1-F1
#
_cell.length_a   1.000
_cell.length_b   1.000
_cell.length_c   1.000
_cell.angle_alpha   90.00
_cell.angle_beta   90.00
_cell.angle_gamma   90.00
#
_symmetry.space_group_name_H-M   'P 1'
#
loop_
_entity.id
_entity.type
_entity.pdbx_description
1 polymer ?
#
loop_
_entity_poly.entity_id
_entity_poly.type
_entity_poly.pdbx_seq_one_letter_code
_entity_poly.pdbx_strand_id
1 'polypeptide(L)'
;MRGYTEGERVGGVVAGPSLELCCLEEEGERCNKPKGNASFSKRIQKSISQKKINLAVDKSARHLYICDFHKSLIQSVRNKRRRKGSDDDDGGDSPDHDTHFPEIIGCHFRTIPVDEKETLTYFLCTVKNEKSMT
;
A
#
# COMPACT_ATOMS: atom_id res chain seq x y z
N MET A 1 -2.56 49.60 -0.79
CA MET A 1 -1.42 48.66 -0.74
C MET A 1 -1.90 47.29 -1.21
N ARG A 2 -1.08 46.57 -1.98
CA ARG A 2 -1.36 45.26 -2.62
C ARG A 2 -1.12 44.06 -1.67
N GLY A 3 -1.76 42.93 -1.99
CA GLY A 3 -1.35 41.53 -1.72
C GLY A 3 -1.99 40.88 -0.47
N TYR A 4 -2.42 39.61 -0.42
CA TYR A 4 -2.06 38.44 -1.23
C TYR A 4 -2.99 37.20 -0.96
N THR A 5 -3.17 36.40 -2.01
CA THR A 5 -3.51 34.95 -2.17
C THR A 5 -4.87 34.35 -1.76
N GLU A 6 -5.55 33.90 -2.81
CA GLU A 6 -6.60 32.88 -2.91
C GLU A 6 -6.19 31.53 -2.32
N GLY A 7 -7.22 30.76 -1.93
CA GLY A 7 -7.09 29.38 -1.47
C GLY A 7 -8.46 28.70 -1.45
N GLU A 8 -9.16 28.71 -2.58
CA GLU A 8 -10.25 27.78 -2.85
C GLU A 8 -9.71 26.34 -2.81
N ARG A 9 -10.32 25.47 -2.01
CA ARG A 9 -11.15 24.36 -2.52
C ARG A 9 -11.46 23.34 -1.42
N VAL A 10 -12.72 22.94 -1.48
CA VAL A 10 -13.30 21.59 -1.35
C VAL A 10 -13.15 20.80 -0.05
N GLY A 11 -14.32 20.41 0.46
CA GLY A 11 -14.44 19.16 1.20
C GLY A 11 -14.98 19.28 2.61
N GLY A 12 -16.04 20.08 2.81
CA GLY A 12 -16.93 19.90 3.96
C GLY A 12 -17.60 18.53 3.87
N VAL A 13 -16.91 17.47 4.29
CA VAL A 13 -17.48 16.15 4.45
C VAL A 13 -18.43 16.19 5.65
N VAL A 14 -19.70 16.02 5.30
CA VAL A 14 -20.86 15.88 6.19
C VAL A 14 -20.53 14.93 7.36
N ALA A 15 -20.68 15.44 8.58
CA ALA A 15 -20.57 14.66 9.81
C ALA A 15 -21.82 13.77 9.98
N GLY A 16 -21.83 12.63 9.27
CA GLY A 16 -22.58 11.42 9.65
C GLY A 16 -21.82 10.61 10.70
N PRO A 17 -22.39 9.53 11.26
CA PRO A 17 -21.89 8.85 12.46
C PRO A 17 -20.40 8.57 12.32
N SER A 18 -19.61 9.04 13.27
CA SER A 18 -18.14 9.07 13.27
C SER A 18 -17.55 7.80 12.66
N LEU A 19 -17.31 7.83 11.35
CA LEU A 19 -16.62 6.76 10.64
C LEU A 19 -15.21 6.79 11.19
N GLU A 20 -14.93 5.91 12.14
CA GLU A 20 -13.60 5.83 12.72
C GLU A 20 -12.64 5.43 11.61
N LEU A 21 -11.74 6.33 11.23
CA LEU A 21 -10.86 6.19 10.08
C LEU A 21 -9.59 5.46 10.49
N CYS A 22 -8.92 4.84 9.52
CA CYS A 22 -7.63 4.19 9.71
C CYS A 22 -6.65 5.03 10.56
N CYS A 23 -5.92 4.39 11.46
CA CYS A 23 -4.96 5.06 12.34
C CYS A 23 -3.58 5.31 11.69
N LEU A 24 -3.39 4.95 10.42
CA LEU A 24 -2.09 5.01 9.77
C LEU A 24 -1.90 6.27 8.93
N GLU A 25 -0.65 6.73 8.90
CA GLU A 25 -0.14 7.81 8.07
C GLU A 25 0.86 7.24 7.05
N GLU A 26 0.69 7.62 5.79
CA GLU A 26 1.59 7.31 4.67
C GLU A 26 2.30 8.59 4.25
N GLU A 27 3.64 8.62 4.35
CA GLU A 27 4.45 9.79 3.94
C GLU A 27 4.03 11.13 4.60
N GLY A 28 3.38 11.07 5.76
CA GLY A 28 2.89 12.24 6.50
C GLY A 28 1.43 12.59 6.24
N GLU A 29 0.74 11.86 5.34
CA GLU A 29 -0.69 12.02 5.10
C GLU A 29 -1.52 10.97 5.85
N ARG A 30 -2.54 11.42 6.59
CA ARG A 30 -3.44 10.52 7.31
C ARG A 30 -4.36 9.78 6.35
N CYS A 31 -4.47 8.47 6.53
CA CYS A 31 -5.38 7.66 5.74
C CYS A 31 -6.86 8.01 6.02
N ASN A 32 -7.60 8.35 4.95
CA ASN A 32 -9.01 8.71 5.01
C ASN A 32 -9.97 7.53 4.79
N LYS A 33 -9.46 6.29 4.79
CA LYS A 33 -10.29 5.08 4.62
C LYS A 33 -10.90 4.66 5.96
N PRO A 34 -12.12 4.09 5.98
CA PRO A 34 -12.74 3.59 7.21
C PRO A 34 -11.89 2.48 7.83
N LYS A 35 -11.81 2.44 9.16
CA LYS A 35 -11.13 1.36 9.88
C LYS A 35 -11.92 0.06 9.70
N GLY A 36 -11.19 -1.04 9.52
CA GLY A 36 -11.73 -2.38 9.65
C GLY A 36 -11.50 -2.93 11.06
N ASN A 37 -11.56 -4.25 11.20
CA ASN A 37 -11.39 -4.92 12.49
C ASN A 37 -9.93 -5.29 12.80
N ALA A 38 -9.03 -5.15 11.82
CA ALA A 38 -7.60 -5.43 12.00
C ALA A 38 -6.91 -4.31 12.78
N SER A 39 -5.99 -4.68 13.67
CA SER A 39 -5.23 -3.73 14.48
C SER A 39 -3.75 -3.71 14.12
N PHE A 40 -3.18 -2.50 14.16
CA PHE A 40 -1.76 -2.23 14.00
C PHE A 40 -1.05 -2.34 15.34
N SER A 41 -0.42 -3.48 15.58
CA SER A 41 0.36 -3.71 16.81
C SER A 41 1.83 -3.32 16.64
N LYS A 42 2.53 -3.12 17.76
CA LYS A 42 4.00 -2.89 17.78
C LYS A 42 4.80 -4.00 17.06
N ARG A 43 4.26 -5.22 17.00
CA ARG A 43 4.87 -6.35 16.26
C ARG A 43 4.82 -6.11 14.75
N ILE A 44 3.71 -5.58 14.26
CA ILE A 44 3.54 -5.22 12.85
C ILE A 44 4.45 -4.05 12.49
N GLN A 45 4.51 -3.01 13.34
CA GLN A 45 5.42 -1.88 13.16
C GLN A 45 6.88 -2.33 12.95
N LYS A 46 7.41 -3.16 13.86
CA LYS A 46 8.77 -3.73 13.73
C LYS A 46 8.97 -4.52 12.43
N SER A 47 7.96 -5.28 12.00
CA SER A 47 8.05 -6.10 10.78
C SER A 47 8.04 -5.27 9.50
N ILE A 48 7.41 -4.10 9.50
CA ILE A 48 7.29 -3.23 8.33
C ILE A 48 8.49 -2.30 8.21
N SER A 49 9.05 -1.81 9.32
CA SER A 49 10.24 -0.94 9.32
C SER A 49 11.44 -1.56 8.59
N GLN A 50 11.55 -2.89 8.56
CA GLN A 50 12.61 -3.60 7.82
C GLN A 50 12.42 -3.59 6.29
N LYS A 51 11.25 -3.19 5.78
CA LYS A 51 10.82 -3.39 4.38
C LYS A 51 10.62 -2.08 3.59
N LYS A 52 11.15 -0.96 4.09
CA LYS A 52 11.16 0.37 3.44
C LYS A 52 9.78 0.98 3.14
N ILE A 53 8.76 0.63 3.92
CA ILE A 53 7.43 1.24 3.81
C ILE A 53 7.23 2.12 5.03
N ASN A 54 7.01 3.42 4.80
CA ASN A 54 6.89 4.42 5.85
C ASN A 54 5.44 4.53 6.29
N LEU A 55 5.01 3.58 7.11
CA LEU A 55 3.72 3.61 7.80
C LEU A 55 3.94 4.02 9.25
N ALA A 56 3.36 5.16 9.65
CA ALA A 56 3.36 5.64 11.03
C ALA A 56 1.94 5.54 11.63
N VAL A 57 1.86 5.49 12.97
CA VAL A 57 0.57 5.60 13.67
C VAL A 57 0.36 7.06 14.02
N ASP A 58 -0.79 7.61 13.64
CA ASP A 58 -1.17 8.96 14.03
C ASP A 58 -1.34 9.02 15.56
N LYS A 59 -0.57 9.88 16.21
CA LYS A 59 -0.57 10.07 17.67
C LYS A 59 -1.90 10.64 18.18
N SER A 60 -2.68 11.28 17.33
CA SER A 60 -4.02 11.79 17.62
C SER A 60 -5.11 10.72 17.52
N ALA A 61 -4.81 9.55 16.91
CA ALA A 61 -5.77 8.47 16.79
C ALA A 61 -6.05 7.83 18.16
N ARG A 62 -7.33 7.75 18.52
CA ARG A 62 -7.79 7.11 19.76
C ARG A 62 -7.81 5.57 19.67
N HIS A 63 -7.39 5.00 18.54
CA HIS A 63 -7.39 3.56 18.30
C HIS A 63 -6.22 3.11 17.43
N LEU A 64 -5.99 1.81 17.39
CA LEU A 64 -4.95 1.17 16.59
C LEU A 64 -5.49 0.40 15.37
N TYR A 65 -6.77 0.53 15.05
CA TYR A 65 -7.37 -0.16 13.90
C TYR A 65 -7.01 0.44 12.55
N ILE A 66 -6.91 -0.43 11.55
CA ILE A 66 -6.50 -0.10 10.18
C ILE A 66 -7.58 -0.46 9.17
N CYS A 67 -7.58 0.21 8.02
CA CYS A 67 -8.45 -0.14 6.90
C CYS A 67 -8.04 -1.47 6.25
N ASP A 68 -8.97 -2.10 5.52
CA ASP A 68 -8.70 -3.37 4.82
C ASP A 68 -7.61 -3.25 3.76
N PHE A 69 -7.47 -2.08 3.15
CA PHE A 69 -6.38 -1.80 2.22
C PHE A 69 -5.01 -1.92 2.91
N HIS A 70 -4.84 -1.25 4.05
CA HIS A 70 -3.60 -1.35 4.83
C HIS A 70 -3.39 -2.73 5.41
N LYS A 71 -4.45 -3.43 5.79
CA LYS A 71 -4.37 -4.84 6.19
C LYS A 71 -3.75 -5.68 5.08
N SER A 72 -4.26 -5.59 3.85
CA SER A 72 -3.75 -6.37 2.71
C SER A 72 -2.34 -5.96 2.31
N LEU A 73 -2.02 -4.66 2.32
CA LEU A 73 -0.67 -4.15 2.08
C LEU A 73 0.33 -4.73 3.09
N ILE A 74 0.02 -4.65 4.38
CA ILE A 74 0.85 -5.17 5.47
C ILE A 74 1.00 -6.69 5.38
N GLN A 75 -0.07 -7.40 5.04
CA GLN A 75 -0.07 -8.85 4.84
C GLN A 75 0.86 -9.24 3.68
N SER A 76 0.70 -8.63 2.50
CA SER A 76 1.55 -8.88 1.32
C SER A 76 3.03 -8.66 1.64
N VAL A 77 3.32 -7.54 2.30
CA VAL A 77 4.67 -7.15 2.70
C VAL A 77 5.23 -8.16 3.68
N ARG A 78 4.47 -8.58 4.70
CA ARG A 78 4.90 -9.57 5.70
C ARG A 78 5.13 -10.96 5.07
N ASN A 79 4.28 -11.37 4.14
CA ASN A 79 4.30 -12.69 3.49
C ASN A 79 5.52 -12.93 2.58
N LYS A 80 6.13 -11.88 2.03
CA LYS A 80 7.38 -11.95 1.23
C LYS A 80 8.57 -12.62 1.94
N ARG A 81 8.49 -12.90 3.26
CA ARG A 81 9.54 -13.55 4.06
C ARG A 81 9.26 -15.02 4.44
N ARG A 82 8.50 -15.76 3.64
CA ARG A 82 8.57 -17.23 3.64
C ARG A 82 9.36 -17.64 2.40
N ARG A 83 10.68 -17.74 2.54
CA ARG A 83 11.55 -18.35 1.52
C ARG A 83 11.65 -19.85 1.80
N LYS A 84 11.69 -20.61 0.71
CA LYS A 84 12.27 -21.95 0.52
C LYS A 84 13.43 -22.24 1.51
N GLY A 85 13.41 -23.43 2.09
CA GLY A 85 14.58 -24.10 2.68
C GLY A 85 14.29 -24.82 3.99
N SER A 86 13.93 -26.10 3.92
CA SER A 86 14.40 -27.21 4.76
C SER A 86 13.83 -28.48 4.11
N ASP A 87 14.70 -29.32 3.56
CA ASP A 87 14.40 -30.67 3.11
C ASP A 87 13.88 -31.54 4.29
N ASP A 88 13.20 -32.63 3.94
CA ASP A 88 12.77 -33.79 4.75
C ASP A 88 11.38 -33.76 5.46
N ASP A 89 10.42 -34.35 4.73
CA ASP A 89 9.31 -35.26 5.13
C ASP A 89 8.25 -34.88 6.19
N ASP A 90 7.03 -35.37 5.90
CA ASP A 90 5.84 -35.52 6.76
C ASP A 90 4.77 -34.41 6.76
N GLY A 91 3.65 -34.72 6.08
CA GLY A 91 2.33 -34.57 6.69
C GLY A 91 1.58 -33.24 6.56
N GLY A 92 0.90 -33.04 5.42
CA GLY A 92 -0.43 -32.39 5.37
C GLY A 92 -0.47 -30.85 5.37
N ASP A 93 -0.85 -30.25 4.24
CA ASP A 93 -1.50 -28.93 4.24
C ASP A 93 -2.41 -28.76 3.01
N SER A 94 -3.52 -28.07 3.22
CA SER A 94 -4.68 -27.99 2.33
C SER A 94 -4.39 -27.23 1.02
N PRO A 95 -5.05 -27.56 -0.11
CA PRO A 95 -4.80 -26.90 -1.38
C PRO A 95 -5.64 -25.62 -1.49
N ASP A 96 -5.18 -24.52 -0.90
CA ASP A 96 -5.75 -23.19 -1.20
C ASP A 96 -4.69 -22.09 -0.98
N HIS A 97 -3.62 -22.12 -1.80
CA HIS A 97 -2.57 -21.10 -1.76
C HIS A 97 -2.44 -20.26 -3.03
N ASP A 98 -3.24 -20.52 -4.07
CA ASP A 98 -3.12 -19.84 -5.38
C ASP A 98 -3.96 -18.56 -5.51
N THR A 99 -5.03 -18.41 -4.75
CA THR A 99 -5.94 -17.24 -4.81
C THR A 99 -5.26 -15.95 -4.33
N HIS A 100 -4.20 -16.04 -3.54
CA HIS A 100 -3.52 -14.87 -2.98
C HIS A 100 -2.38 -14.33 -3.87
N PHE A 101 -1.95 -15.09 -4.89
CA PHE A 101 -0.86 -14.71 -5.81
C PHE A 101 -1.17 -13.49 -6.69
N PRO A 102 -2.32 -13.41 -7.41
CA PRO A 102 -2.66 -12.24 -8.22
C PRO A 102 -2.82 -10.98 -7.37
N GLU A 103 -3.28 -11.12 -6.13
CA GLU A 103 -3.50 -10.00 -5.22
C GLU A 103 -2.17 -9.46 -4.65
N ILE A 104 -1.21 -10.34 -4.38
CA ILE A 104 0.18 -9.98 -4.05
C ILE A 104 0.86 -9.24 -5.21
N ILE A 105 0.74 -9.76 -6.44
CA ILE A 105 1.33 -9.15 -7.64
C ILE A 105 0.71 -7.78 -7.92
N GLY A 106 -0.61 -7.67 -7.85
CA GLY A 106 -1.31 -6.41 -8.06
C GLY A 106 -0.89 -5.34 -7.06
N CYS A 107 -0.69 -5.69 -5.78
CA CYS A 107 -0.16 -4.76 -4.78
C CYS A 107 1.29 -4.37 -5.06
N HIS A 108 2.10 -5.27 -5.62
CA HIS A 108 3.48 -4.96 -5.99
C HIS A 108 3.53 -3.94 -7.13
N PHE A 109 2.77 -4.15 -8.20
CA PHE A 109 2.75 -3.20 -9.33
C PHE A 109 2.28 -1.79 -8.93
N ARG A 110 1.34 -1.69 -7.98
CA ARG A 110 0.86 -0.40 -7.45
C ARG A 110 1.88 0.35 -6.58
N THR A 111 2.93 -0.31 -6.10
CA THR A 111 3.94 0.27 -5.21
C THR A 111 5.30 0.46 -5.88
N ILE A 112 5.45 0.04 -7.14
CA ILE A 112 6.65 0.35 -7.92
C ILE A 112 6.60 1.84 -8.25
N PRO A 113 7.58 2.65 -7.80
CA PRO A 113 7.69 4.03 -8.24
C PRO A 113 8.01 4.01 -9.74
N VAL A 114 7.11 4.53 -10.55
CA VAL A 114 7.27 4.62 -11.99
C VAL A 114 7.56 6.08 -12.33
N ASP A 115 8.69 6.35 -12.97
CA ASP A 115 8.93 7.66 -13.58
C ASP A 115 8.15 7.73 -14.89
N GLU A 116 7.10 8.56 -14.92
CA GLU A 116 6.20 8.67 -16.07
C GLU A 116 6.94 9.14 -17.33
N LYS A 117 7.94 10.02 -17.20
CA LYS A 117 8.69 10.59 -18.33
C LYS A 117 9.59 9.53 -18.97
N GLU A 118 10.33 8.77 -18.17
CA GLU A 118 11.21 7.72 -18.67
C GLU A 118 10.42 6.52 -19.22
N THR A 119 9.30 6.18 -18.58
CA THR A 119 8.43 5.07 -19.01
C THR A 119 7.78 5.35 -20.36
N LEU A 120 7.22 6.55 -20.55
CA LEU A 120 6.65 6.95 -21.84
C LEU A 120 7.72 7.03 -22.92
N THR A 121 8.91 7.55 -22.59
CA THR A 121 10.04 7.63 -23.53
C THR A 121 10.49 6.24 -23.97
N TYR A 122 10.65 5.31 -23.04
CA TYR A 122 11.01 3.92 -23.33
C TYR A 122 9.93 3.24 -24.18
N PHE A 123 8.66 3.33 -23.77
CA PHE A 123 7.54 2.74 -24.53
C PHE A 123 7.47 3.29 -25.96
N LEU A 124 7.54 4.61 -26.12
CA LEU A 124 7.57 5.25 -27.43
C LEU A 124 8.81 4.83 -28.22
N CYS A 125 9.98 4.72 -27.60
CA CYS A 125 11.20 4.30 -28.27
C CYS A 125 11.08 2.86 -28.77
N THR A 126 10.60 1.94 -27.95
CA THR A 126 10.40 0.52 -28.30
C THR A 126 9.34 0.37 -29.39
N VAL A 127 8.16 0.95 -29.22
CA VAL A 127 7.04 0.88 -30.22
C VAL A 127 7.40 1.60 -31.53
N LYS A 128 8.27 2.61 -31.48
CA LYS A 128 8.73 3.34 -32.67
C LYS A 128 9.92 2.64 -33.35
N ASN A 129 10.69 1.83 -32.64
CA ASN A 129 11.80 1.05 -33.19
C ASN A 129 11.32 -0.20 -33.94
N GLU A 130 10.19 -0.80 -33.52
CA GLU A 130 9.54 -1.93 -34.21
C GLU A 130 9.05 -1.61 -35.63
N LYS A 131 9.02 -0.32 -36.03
CA LYS A 131 8.63 0.14 -37.37
C LYS A 131 9.80 0.28 -38.35
N SER A 132 11.02 -0.16 -37.99
CA SER A 132 12.22 -0.04 -38.84
C SER A 132 12.79 -1.37 -39.37
N MET A 133 12.08 -2.50 -39.19
CA MET A 133 12.49 -3.80 -39.75
C MET A 133 11.40 -4.49 -40.58
N THR A 134 10.66 -3.72 -41.39
CA THR A 134 9.89 -4.23 -42.54
C THR A 134 10.03 -3.28 -43.71
#